data_AF-A0A7T7L6H9-F1
#
_entry.id   AF-A0A7T7L6H9-F1
#
_cell.length_a   1.000
_cell.length_b   1.000
_cell.length_c   1.000
_cell.angle_alpha   90.00
_cell.angle_beta   90.00
_cell.angle_gamma   90.00
#
_symmetry.space_group_name_H-M   'P 1'
#
loop_
_entity.id
_entity.type
_entity.pdbx_description
1 polymer ?
#
loop_
_entity_poly.entity_id
_entity_poly.type
_entity_poly.pdbx_seq_one_letter_code
_entity_poly.pdbx_strand_id
1 'polypeptide(L)'
;MVRVAHAEPQLRQLYPWTGMWELHFSRCTEIRPTWDIPYIGTLGDGRYYVEGPSRSSPRIAETDSAQAAVAMVIDQLPPHCGPAFIGSAEELAAHERARDNR
;
A
#
# COMPACT_ATOMS: atom_id res chain seq x y z
N MET A 1 -5.46 7.69 -10.55
CA MET A 1 -5.23 6.98 -9.28
C MET A 1 -4.22 7.67 -8.35
N VAL A 2 -2.94 7.83 -8.72
CA VAL A 2 -1.88 8.42 -7.85
C VAL A 2 -2.30 9.72 -7.13
N ARG A 3 -2.89 10.68 -7.87
CA ARG A 3 -3.36 11.95 -7.28
C ARG A 3 -4.44 11.77 -6.21
N VAL A 4 -5.31 10.78 -6.37
CA VAL A 4 -6.39 10.47 -5.42
C VAL A 4 -5.77 9.88 -4.15
N ALA A 5 -4.89 8.89 -4.29
CA ALA A 5 -4.18 8.31 -3.16
C ALA A 5 -3.32 9.34 -2.40
N HIS A 6 -2.63 10.24 -3.11
CA HIS A 6 -1.79 11.27 -2.48
C HIS A 6 -2.59 12.33 -1.69
N ALA A 7 -3.90 12.48 -1.98
CA ALA A 7 -4.75 13.36 -1.19
C ALA A 7 -4.92 12.85 0.25
N GLU A 8 -4.89 11.53 0.44
CA GLU A 8 -5.07 10.89 1.73
C GLU A 8 -3.79 10.96 2.59
N PRO A 9 -3.83 11.54 3.80
CA PRO A 9 -2.65 11.67 4.65
C PRO A 9 -1.97 10.33 4.97
N GLN A 10 -2.75 9.27 5.24
CA GLN A 10 -2.20 7.96 5.57
C GLN A 10 -1.42 7.31 4.43
N LEU A 11 -1.77 7.60 3.18
CA LEU A 11 -1.06 7.06 2.01
C LEU A 11 0.07 7.99 1.55
N ARG A 12 -0.09 9.31 1.71
CA ARG A 12 0.93 10.30 1.34
C ARG A 12 2.25 10.13 2.10
N GLN A 13 2.18 9.57 3.31
CA GLN A 13 3.38 9.30 4.13
C GLN A 13 4.11 8.01 3.70
N LEU A 14 3.50 7.16 2.88
CA LEU A 14 4.08 5.90 2.41
C LEU A 14 4.86 6.11 1.11
N TYR A 15 5.69 5.13 0.76
CA TYR A 15 6.43 5.16 -0.50
C TYR A 15 5.56 4.57 -1.62
N PRO A 16 5.05 5.37 -2.58
CA PRO A 16 4.27 4.86 -3.68
C PRO A 16 5.20 4.30 -4.76
N TRP A 17 4.80 3.19 -5.37
CA TRP A 17 5.43 2.72 -6.60
C TRP A 17 4.38 2.17 -7.56
N THR A 18 4.64 2.34 -8.86
CA THR A 18 3.71 1.93 -9.92
C THR A 18 4.39 0.95 -10.86
N GLY A 19 3.68 -0.11 -11.24
CA GLY A 19 4.14 -1.10 -12.21
C GLY A 19 3.00 -2.00 -12.65
N MET A 20 3.04 -2.54 -13.87
CA MET A 20 1.97 -3.40 -14.43
C MET A 20 0.56 -2.79 -14.32
N TRP A 21 0.43 -1.46 -14.44
CA TRP A 21 -0.83 -0.71 -14.26
C TRP A 21 -1.42 -0.75 -12.84
N GLU A 22 -0.61 -1.13 -11.85
CA GLU A 22 -0.95 -1.16 -10.44
C GLU A 22 -0.25 -0.03 -9.69
N LEU A 23 -0.94 0.51 -8.68
CA LEU A 23 -0.39 1.42 -7.67
C LEU A 23 -0.24 0.66 -6.36
N HIS A 24 0.99 0.56 -5.90
CA HIS A 24 1.39 -0.10 -4.66
C HIS A 24 1.92 0.93 -3.65
N PHE A 25 1.90 0.55 -2.38
CA PHE A 25 2.44 1.34 -1.27
C PHE A 25 3.40 0.48 -0.46
N SER A 26 4.55 1.06 -0.11
CA SER A 26 5.56 0.41 0.72
C SER A 26 5.78 1.23 1.99
N ARG A 27 5.98 0.52 3.10
CA ARG A 27 6.37 1.12 4.39
C ARG A 27 7.88 1.40 4.47
N CYS A 28 8.65 1.04 3.45
CA CYS A 28 10.08 1.32 3.35
C CYS A 28 10.45 1.90 1.98
N THR A 29 11.55 2.65 1.90
CA THR A 29 11.94 3.40 0.69
C THR A 29 12.92 2.66 -0.23
N GLU A 30 13.61 1.62 0.24
CA GLU A 30 14.61 0.91 -0.55
C GLU A 30 14.06 -0.24 -1.42
N ILE A 31 14.96 -0.84 -2.21
CA ILE A 31 14.67 -1.99 -3.08
C ILE A 31 14.16 -3.17 -2.23
N ARG A 32 13.18 -3.89 -2.77
CA ARG A 32 12.33 -4.88 -2.06
C ARG A 32 11.32 -4.18 -1.15
N PRO A 33 10.24 -3.62 -1.73
CA PRO A 33 9.19 -2.98 -0.95
C PRO A 33 8.52 -3.98 -0.01
N THR A 34 7.85 -3.46 1.02
CA THR A 34 6.97 -4.29 1.83
C THR A 34 5.77 -4.76 1.00
N TRP A 35 5.34 -6.01 1.22
CA TRP A 35 4.16 -6.63 0.58
C TRP A 35 3.11 -6.93 1.64
N ASP A 36 2.79 -5.93 2.45
CA ASP A 36 1.88 -5.98 3.60
C ASP A 36 0.74 -4.95 3.51
N ILE A 37 0.66 -4.21 2.40
CA ILE A 37 -0.41 -3.25 2.09
C ILE A 37 -1.10 -3.65 0.78
N PRO A 38 -2.44 -3.64 0.69
CA PRO A 38 -3.14 -3.84 -0.57
C PRO A 38 -2.76 -2.81 -1.64
N TYR A 39 -2.86 -3.20 -2.90
CA TYR A 39 -2.59 -2.37 -4.06
C TYR A 39 -3.85 -2.15 -4.89
N ILE A 40 -3.82 -1.10 -5.72
CA ILE A 40 -4.94 -0.72 -6.58
C ILE A 40 -4.52 -0.90 -8.02
N GLY A 41 -5.25 -1.72 -8.79
CA GLY A 41 -5.07 -1.82 -10.23
C GLY A 41 -6.26 -1.24 -11.00
N THR A 42 -6.08 -1.09 -12.31
CA THR A 42 -7.11 -0.63 -13.24
C THR A 42 -7.57 -1.77 -14.14
N LEU A 43 -8.88 -1.94 -14.28
CA LEU A 43 -9.49 -2.84 -15.25
C LEU A 43 -9.64 -2.14 -16.60
N GLY A 44 -9.73 -2.94 -17.67
CA GLY A 44 -9.84 -2.43 -19.05
C GLY A 44 -11.15 -1.67 -19.35
N ASP A 45 -12.15 -1.80 -18.49
CA ASP A 45 -13.44 -1.10 -18.56
C ASP A 45 -13.46 0.22 -17.77
N GLY A 46 -12.32 0.64 -17.21
CA GLY A 46 -12.18 1.88 -16.43
C GLY A 46 -12.51 1.73 -14.95
N ARG A 47 -12.91 0.54 -14.49
CA ARG A 47 -13.06 0.24 -13.05
C ARG A 47 -11.70 0.01 -12.39
N TYR A 48 -11.72 -0.04 -11.07
CA TYR A 48 -10.57 -0.32 -10.22
C TYR A 48 -10.78 -1.65 -9.49
N TYR A 49 -9.68 -2.34 -9.23
CA TYR A 49 -9.68 -3.48 -8.31
C TYR A 49 -8.70 -3.24 -7.17
N VAL A 50 -9.01 -3.82 -6.02
CA VAL A 50 -8.12 -3.86 -4.86
C VAL A 50 -7.74 -5.31 -4.61
N GLU A 51 -6.44 -5.55 -4.51
CA GLU A 51 -5.83 -6.86 -4.31
C GLU A 51 -4.66 -6.73 -3.34
N GLY A 52 -4.13 -7.87 -2.89
CA GLY A 52 -2.95 -7.89 -2.04
C GLY A 52 -3.20 -8.47 -0.65
N PRO A 53 -2.21 -8.38 0.23
CA PRO A 53 -0.98 -7.62 0.05
C PRO A 53 0.10 -8.36 -0.78
N SER A 54 -0.14 -9.59 -1.25
CA SER A 54 0.66 -10.29 -2.27
C SER A 54 -0.12 -10.38 -3.59
N ARG A 55 0.56 -10.48 -4.74
CA ARG A 55 -0.10 -10.75 -6.04
C ARG A 55 -0.80 -12.11 -6.13
N SER A 56 -0.47 -13.03 -5.22
CA SER A 56 -1.18 -14.31 -5.11
C SER A 56 -2.42 -14.23 -4.22
N SER A 57 -2.68 -13.09 -3.58
CA SER A 57 -3.86 -12.88 -2.76
C SER A 57 -5.13 -12.84 -3.64
N PRO A 58 -6.27 -13.33 -3.12
CA PRO A 58 -7.54 -13.17 -3.82
C PRO A 58 -7.91 -11.69 -3.93
N ARG A 59 -8.75 -11.38 -4.92
CA ARG A 59 -9.33 -10.05 -5.08
C ARG A 59 -10.14 -9.67 -3.85
N ILE A 60 -9.84 -8.50 -3.31
CA ILE A 60 -10.56 -7.92 -2.17
C ILE A 60 -11.86 -7.31 -2.68
N ALA A 61 -11.77 -6.49 -3.74
CA ALA A 61 -12.92 -5.78 -4.27
C ALA A 61 -12.70 -5.29 -5.71
N GLU A 62 -13.81 -4.97 -6.37
CA GLU A 62 -13.86 -4.13 -7.57
C GLU A 62 -14.78 -2.94 -7.32
N THR A 63 -14.45 -1.79 -7.89
CA THR A 63 -15.25 -0.57 -7.75
C THR A 63 -15.07 0.33 -8.96
N ASP A 64 -16.10 1.11 -9.28
CA ASP A 64 -16.04 2.17 -10.28
C ASP A 64 -15.47 3.50 -9.73
N SER A 65 -15.22 3.58 -8.42
CA SER A 65 -14.76 4.80 -7.75
C SER A 65 -13.31 4.69 -7.28
N ALA A 66 -12.47 5.62 -7.75
CA ALA A 66 -11.07 5.69 -7.33
C ALA A 66 -10.94 5.96 -5.82
N GLN A 67 -11.84 6.77 -5.26
CA GLN A 67 -11.90 7.12 -3.84
C GLN A 67 -12.28 5.90 -3.00
N ALA A 68 -13.25 5.10 -3.47
CA ALA A 68 -13.63 3.87 -2.78
C ALA A 68 -12.48 2.86 -2.75
N ALA A 69 -11.75 2.70 -3.87
CA ALA A 69 -10.58 1.83 -3.91
C ALA A 69 -9.49 2.28 -2.92
N VAL A 70 -9.25 3.60 -2.82
CA VAL A 70 -8.31 4.18 -1.85
C VAL A 70 -8.76 3.95 -0.41
N ALA A 71 -10.04 4.14 -0.11
CA ALA A 71 -10.58 3.89 1.23
C ALA A 71 -10.39 2.42 1.66
N MET A 72 -10.63 1.47 0.75
CA MET A 72 -10.41 0.03 1.02
C MET A 72 -8.96 -0.32 1.34
N VAL A 73 -7.98 0.38 0.72
CA VAL A 73 -6.56 0.22 1.07
C VAL A 73 -6.29 0.79 2.47
N ILE A 74 -6.84 1.97 2.78
CA ILE A 74 -6.67 2.63 4.09
C ILE A 74 -7.22 1.78 5.23
N ASP A 75 -8.40 1.19 5.03
CA ASP A 75 -9.06 0.33 6.02
C ASP A 75 -8.26 -0.95 6.32
N GLN A 76 -7.34 -1.33 5.44
CA GLN A 76 -6.49 -2.50 5.57
C GLN A 76 -5.02 -2.16 5.85
N LEU A 77 -4.71 -0.90 6.18
CA LEU A 77 -3.36 -0.55 6.59
C LEU A 77 -2.98 -1.30 7.87
N PRO A 78 -1.71 -1.75 7.99
CA PRO A 78 -1.21 -2.31 9.23
C PRO A 78 -1.43 -1.35 10.42
N PRO A 79 -1.68 -1.87 11.64
CA PRO A 79 -1.76 -1.03 12.81
C PRO A 79 -0.46 -0.25 12.98
N HIS A 80 -0.55 0.99 13.45
CA HIS A 80 0.60 1.89 13.62
C HIS A 80 1.38 2.21 12.32
N CYS A 81 0.73 2.10 11.15
CA CYS A 81 1.31 2.52 9.88
C CYS A 81 1.64 4.03 9.90
N GLY A 82 2.93 4.33 10.03
CA GLY A 82 3.48 5.69 10.04
C GLY A 82 4.15 6.07 8.72
N PRO A 83 4.99 7.12 8.74
CA PRO A 83 5.81 7.48 7.58
C PRO A 83 6.69 6.33 7.13
N ALA A 84 6.93 6.23 5.82
CA ALA A 84 7.82 5.23 5.26
C ALA A 84 9.21 5.31 5.92
N PHE A 85 9.68 4.16 6.38
CA PHE A 85 10.99 3.98 6.97
C PHE A 85 12.07 4.15 5.89
N ILE A 86 13.07 4.99 6.19
CA ILE A 86 14.23 5.17 5.33
C ILE A 86 15.13 3.94 5.51
N GLY A 87 15.09 3.04 4.54
CA GLY A 87 15.80 1.77 4.56
C GLY A 87 15.03 0.65 3.87
N SER A 88 15.47 -0.57 4.11
CA SER A 88 14.90 -1.82 3.58
C SER A 88 13.79 -2.39 4.46
N ALA A 89 13.03 -3.34 3.92
CA ALA A 89 12.00 -4.07 4.67
C ALA A 89 12.59 -4.87 5.86
N GLU A 90 13.82 -5.36 5.74
CA GLU A 90 14.52 -6.09 6.80
C GLU A 90 14.88 -5.16 7.97
N GLU A 91 15.36 -3.95 7.66
CA GLU A 91 15.68 -2.94 8.67
C GLU A 91 14.43 -2.41 9.37
N LEU A 92 13.33 -2.22 8.63
CA LEU A 92 12.03 -1.89 9.21
C LEU A 92 11.58 -2.98 10.20
N ALA A 93 11.64 -4.25 9.81
CA ALA A 93 11.28 -5.37 10.68
C ALA A 93 12.20 -5.50 11.92
N ALA A 94 13.47 -5.11 11.81
CA ALA A 94 14.37 -5.01 12.97
C ALA A 94 13.99 -3.84 13.89
N HIS A 95 13.63 -2.69 13.32
CA HIS A 95 13.21 -1.51 14.07
C HIS A 95 11.90 -1.74 14.85
N GLU A 96 10.91 -2.38 14.23
CA GLU A 96 9.62 -2.71 14.87
C GLU A 96 9.83 -3.68 16.05
N ARG A 97 10.60 -4.76 15.84
CA ARG A 97 10.93 -5.71 16.93
C ARG A 97 11.63 -5.05 18.12
N ALA A 98 12.52 -4.08 17.86
CA ALA A 98 13.20 -3.36 18.92
C ALA A 98 12.26 -2.42 19.70
N ARG A 99 11.18 -1.93 19.08
CA ARG A 99 10.17 -1.09 19.71
C ARG A 99 9.18 -1.88 20.54
N ASP A 100 8.77 -3.05 20.07
CA ASP A 100 7.80 -3.91 20.76
C ASP A 100 8.39 -4.57 22.01
N ASN A 101 9.72 -4.69 22.08
CA ASN A 101 10.43 -5.23 23.24
C ASN A 101 10.74 -4.17 24.33
N ARG A 102 10.15 -2.97 24.24
CA ARG A 102 10.36 -1.84 25.17
C ARG A 102 9.07 -1.42 25.84
#